data_AF-A0A4U8VJH1-F1
#
_entry.id   AF-A0A4U8VJH1-F1
#
_cell.length_a   1.000
_cell.length_b   1.000
_cell.length_c   1.000
_cell.angle_alpha   90.00
_cell.angle_beta   90.00
_cell.angle_gamma   90.00
#
_symmetry.space_group_name_H-M   'P 1'
#
loop_
_entity.id
_entity.type
_entity.pdbx_description
1 polymer ?
#
loop_
_entity_poly.entity_id
_entity_poly.type
_entity_poly.pdbx_seq_one_letter_code
_entity_poly.pdbx_strand_id
1 'polypeptide(L)' 'TATQKTVDGPSGKLWRDGRGAQQNIIPASTGAAKAVGKVIPALNGKLTGMAFRVPVANVSVVDLTVRLGKPAS' A
#
# COMPACT_ATOMS: atom_id res chain seq x y z
N THR A 1 -6.93 3.37 7.99
CA THR A 1 -6.84 4.72 8.59
C THR A 1 -8.23 5.34 8.64
N ALA A 2 -8.36 6.57 9.18
CA ALA A 2 -9.64 7.26 9.37
C ALA A 2 -10.51 7.42 8.10
N THR A 3 -9.94 7.25 6.90
CA THR A 3 -10.69 7.29 5.64
C THR A 3 -11.50 6.03 5.36
N GLN A 4 -11.21 4.92 6.06
CA GLN A 4 -11.93 3.66 5.89
C GLN A 4 -13.27 3.66 6.64
N LYS A 5 -14.21 2.84 6.16
CA LYS A 5 -15.56 2.75 6.71
C LYS A 5 -15.65 1.65 7.77
N THR A 6 -16.47 1.88 8.80
CA THR A 6 -16.75 0.88 9.85
C THR A 6 -17.61 -0.26 9.31
N VAL A 7 -18.56 0.05 8.44
CA VAL A 7 -19.43 -0.88 7.72
C VAL A 7 -19.36 -0.61 6.21
N ASP A 8 -19.89 -1.52 5.40
CA ASP A 8 -19.96 -1.36 3.95
C ASP A 8 -20.70 -0.07 3.56
N GLY A 9 -20.11 0.75 2.70
CA GLY A 9 -20.70 2.01 2.26
C GLY A 9 -20.01 2.64 1.05
N PRO A 10 -20.59 3.71 0.48
CA PRO A 10 -20.05 4.36 -0.71
C PRO A 10 -18.64 4.93 -0.47
N SER A 11 -17.76 4.72 -1.46
CA SER A 11 -16.37 5.21 -1.43
C SER A 11 -15.91 5.66 -2.82
N GLY A 12 -16.61 6.65 -3.40
CA GLY A 12 -16.25 7.28 -4.68
C GLY A 12 -15.79 6.28 -5.75
N LYS A 13 -14.58 6.49 -6.30
CA LYS A 13 -13.93 5.56 -7.24
C LYS A 13 -13.12 4.44 -6.54
N LEU A 14 -12.97 4.48 -5.22
CA LEU A 14 -12.22 3.52 -4.42
C LEU A 14 -13.15 2.48 -3.80
N TRP A 15 -13.78 1.67 -4.64
CA TRP A 15 -14.86 0.76 -4.22
C TRP A 15 -14.43 -0.23 -3.13
N ARG A 16 -13.18 -0.72 -3.19
CA ARG A 16 -12.63 -1.63 -2.17
C ARG A 16 -12.52 -0.97 -0.79
N ASP A 17 -12.21 0.32 -0.73
CA ASP A 17 -12.09 1.08 0.51
C ASP A 17 -13.45 1.34 1.20
N GLY A 18 -14.55 1.14 0.46
CA GLY A 18 -15.90 1.23 0.98
C GLY A 18 -16.32 0.02 1.80
N ARG A 19 -15.55 -1.08 1.78
CA ARG A 19 -15.84 -2.29 2.56
C ARG A 19 -15.50 -2.08 4.04
N GLY A 20 -16.26 -2.74 4.93
CA GLY A 20 -16.05 -2.69 6.38
C GLY A 20 -14.61 -3.03 6.77
N ALA A 21 -13.91 -2.06 7.36
CA ALA A 21 -12.46 -2.11 7.56
C ALA A 21 -12.01 -3.19 8.55
N GLN A 22 -12.83 -3.49 9.55
CA GLN A 22 -12.49 -4.44 10.61
C GLN A 22 -12.78 -5.90 10.26
N GLN A 23 -13.41 -6.16 9.11
CA GLN A 23 -13.85 -7.50 8.71
C GLN A 23 -13.13 -8.00 7.44
N ASN A 24 -12.26 -7.19 6.83
CA ASN A 24 -11.71 -7.47 5.50
C ASN A 24 -10.20 -7.22 5.44
N ILE A 25 -9.54 -7.99 4.56
CA ILE A 25 -8.26 -7.63 3.97
C ILE A 25 -8.58 -6.85 2.69
N ILE A 26 -8.23 -5.56 2.65
CA ILE A 26 -8.62 -4.66 1.57
C ILE A 26 -7.39 -4.29 0.74
N PRO A 27 -7.26 -4.78 -0.51
CA PRO A 27 -6.19 -4.35 -1.39
C PRO A 27 -6.44 -2.92 -1.87
N ALA A 28 -5.41 -2.07 -1.79
CA ALA A 28 -5.42 -0.67 -2.19
C ALA A 28 -4.19 -0.32 -3.03
N SER A 29 -4.32 0.66 -3.92
CA SER A 29 -3.18 1.22 -4.63
C SER A 29 -2.39 2.19 -3.71
N THR A 30 -1.10 2.34 -3.97
CA THR A 30 -0.25 3.32 -3.29
C THR A 30 0.76 3.92 -4.26
N GLY A 31 1.07 5.20 -4.07
CA GLY A 31 2.13 5.89 -4.81
C GLY A 31 3.50 5.84 -4.13
N ALA A 32 3.61 5.25 -2.93
CA ALA A 32 4.80 5.35 -2.10
C ALA A 32 6.08 4.84 -2.79
N ALA A 33 6.03 3.63 -3.38
CA ALA A 33 7.18 3.06 -4.09
C ALA A 33 7.61 3.91 -5.30
N LYS A 34 6.65 4.47 -6.05
CA LYS A 34 6.95 5.40 -7.16
C LYS A 34 7.55 6.71 -6.66
N ALA A 35 7.11 7.20 -5.49
CA ALA A 35 7.64 8.42 -4.88
C ALA A 35 9.10 8.29 -4.44
N VAL A 36 9.58 7.08 -4.13
CA VAL A 36 11.01 6.83 -3.87
C VAL A 36 11.86 7.29 -5.06
N GLY A 37 11.40 7.08 -6.29
CA GLY A 37 12.09 7.55 -7.50
C GLY A 37 12.27 9.07 -7.60
N LYS A 38 11.42 9.85 -6.92
CA LYS A 38 11.56 11.31 -6.85
C LYS A 38 12.62 11.75 -5.85
N VAL A 39 12.80 10.99 -4.76
CA VAL A 39 13.76 11.29 -3.68
C VAL A 39 15.13 10.68 -3.95
N ILE A 40 15.16 9.50 -4.58
CA ILE A 40 16.36 8.78 -5.00
C ILE A 40 16.29 8.61 -6.52
N PRO A 41 16.78 9.59 -7.31
CA PRO A 41 16.62 9.60 -8.77
C PRO A 41 17.13 8.33 -9.48
N ALA A 42 18.18 7.70 -8.95
CA ALA A 42 18.72 6.44 -9.50
C ALA A 42 17.74 5.25 -9.43
N LEU A 43 16.70 5.35 -8.60
CA LEU A 43 15.61 4.36 -8.46
C LEU A 43 14.35 4.75 -9.22
N ASN A 44 14.36 5.88 -9.95
CA ASN A 44 13.19 6.32 -10.70
C ASN A 44 12.76 5.28 -11.74
N GLY A 45 11.47 4.96 -11.76
CA GLY A 45 10.87 3.93 -12.63
C GLY A 45 11.18 2.48 -12.24
N LYS A 46 12.03 2.21 -11.24
CA LYS A 46 12.43 0.84 -10.85
C LYS A 46 11.54 0.21 -9.78
N LEU A 47 10.80 1.02 -9.03
CA LEU A 47 9.97 0.58 -7.91
C LEU A 47 8.50 0.90 -8.15
N THR A 48 7.64 -0.05 -7.82
CA THR A 48 6.19 0.09 -7.76
C THR A 48 5.67 -0.77 -6.61
N GLY A 49 4.40 -0.62 -6.23
CA GLY A 49 3.84 -1.40 -5.14
C GLY A 49 2.33 -1.25 -5.00
N MET A 50 1.80 -2.01 -4.05
CA MET A 50 0.41 -1.97 -3.61
C MET A 50 0.38 -2.01 -2.07
N ALA A 51 -0.81 -1.88 -1.48
CA ALA A 51 -1.02 -2.01 -0.05
C ALA A 51 -2.13 -3.00 0.24
N PHE A 52 -2.01 -3.72 1.35
CA PHE A 52 -3.13 -4.42 1.98
C PHE A 52 -3.47 -3.72 3.28
N ARG A 53 -4.71 -3.26 3.40
CA ARG A 53 -5.23 -2.74 4.67
C ARG A 53 -5.87 -3.88 5.42
N VAL A 54 -5.48 -4.06 6.67
CA VAL A 54 -5.90 -5.18 7.52
C VAL A 54 -6.49 -4.68 8.85
N PRO A 55 -7.26 -5.50 9.59
CA PRO A 55 -7.95 -5.12 10.83
C PRO A 55 -7.02 -4.90 12.04
N VAL A 56 -6.13 -3.91 11.97
CA VAL A 56 -5.24 -3.53 13.07
C VAL A 56 -5.37 -2.02 13.33
N ALA A 57 -5.44 -1.63 14.60
CA ALA A 57 -5.69 -0.24 14.99
C ALA A 57 -4.57 0.72 14.57
N ASN A 58 -3.32 0.28 14.63
CA ASN A 58 -2.14 1.08 14.28
C ASN A 58 -0.95 0.17 13.93
N VAL A 59 0.11 0.78 13.38
CA VAL A 59 1.33 0.15 12.86
C VAL A 59 1.09 -0.57 11.54
N SER A 60 2.12 -0.50 10.68
CA SER A 60 2.16 -1.11 9.35
C SER A 60 3.53 -1.72 9.12
N VAL A 61 3.64 -2.61 8.13
CA VAL A 61 4.91 -3.21 7.71
C VAL A 61 5.10 -2.99 6.20
N VAL A 62 6.36 -2.87 5.79
CA VAL A 62 6.77 -2.89 4.38
C VAL A 62 7.32 -4.28 4.08
N ASP A 63 6.75 -4.93 3.08
CA ASP A 63 7.31 -6.13 2.46
C ASP A 63 7.90 -5.73 1.09
N LEU A 64 9.23 -5.88 0.95
CA LEU A 64 9.99 -5.38 -0.20
C LEU A 64 10.75 -6.52 -0.87
N THR A 65 10.25 -6.95 -2.02
CA THR A 65 10.95 -7.90 -2.90
C THR A 65 11.69 -7.14 -4.00
N VAL A 66 13.01 -7.30 -4.07
CA VAL A 66 13.87 -6.61 -5.04
C VAL A 66 14.94 -7.53 -5.63
N ARG A 67 15.43 -7.18 -6.81
CA ARG A 67 16.64 -7.77 -7.39
C ARG A 67 17.83 -6.86 -7.11
N LEU A 68 18.88 -7.41 -6.51
CA LEU A 68 20.09 -6.66 -6.16
C LEU A 68 21.04 -6.58 -7.35
N GLY A 69 21.80 -5.48 -7.43
CA GLY A 69 22.83 -5.31 -8.46
C GLY A 69 24.13 -6.07 -8.16
N LYS A 70 24.31 -6.52 -6.93
CA LYS A 70 25.43 -7.35 -6.48
C LYS A 70 24.90 -8.51 -5.63
N PRO A 71 25.55 -9.68 -5.64
CA PRO A 71 25.18 -10.79 -4.75
C PRO A 71 25.26 -10.37 -3.28
N ALA A 72 24.29 -10.79 -2.47
CA ALA A 72 24.26 -10.63 -1.03
C ALA A 72 23.55 -11.85 -0.39
N SER A 73 23.91 -12.20 0.84
CA SER A 73 23.37 -13.32 1.64
C SER A 73 22.81 -12.82 2.97
#